data_AF-A0A8T3SF59-F1
#
_entry.id   AF-A0A8T3SF59-F1
#
_cell.length_a   1.000
_cell.length_b   1.000
_cell.length_c   1.000
_cell.angle_alpha   90.00
_cell.angle_beta   90.00
_cell.angle_gamma   90.00
#
_symmetry.space_group_name_H-M   'P 1'
#
loop_
_entity.id
_entity.type
_entity.pdbx_description
1 polymer ?
#
loop_
_entity_poly.entity_id
_entity_poly.type
_entity_poly.pdbx_seq_one_letter_code
_entity_poly.pdbx_strand_id
1 'polypeptide(L)'
;MDLDSLLASFDPPALVKIFLWLVVVVLVTAVALRLAQRFVDGVVVRSLSRPVGDDTRGQLSVLEFEKRRHTLQALGGNLARIVILGIAAMAVLGIFDVDLGPAIAGLGLVGLGVALGAQGLVKDIVAGVFILAENQYGRGDIVTIAAVTGT
;
A
#
# COMPACT_ATOMS: atom_id res chain seq x y z
N MET A 1 -6.50 -52.72 2.71
CA MET A 1 -6.35 -51.24 2.73
C MET A 1 -5.01 -51.03 3.39
N ASP A 2 -3.99 -51.05 2.54
CA ASP A 2 -2.66 -51.51 2.95
C ASP A 2 -1.86 -50.27 3.35
N LEU A 3 -1.42 -50.21 4.61
CA LEU A 3 -0.64 -49.09 5.15
C LEU A 3 0.60 -48.77 4.29
N ASP A 4 1.12 -49.78 3.59
CA ASP A 4 2.26 -49.68 2.67
C ASP A 4 1.93 -48.86 1.41
N SER A 5 0.67 -48.87 0.94
CA SER A 5 0.20 -48.06 -0.19
C SER A 5 -0.02 -46.58 0.17
N LEU A 6 -0.28 -46.28 1.45
CA LEU A 6 -0.35 -44.89 1.94
C LEU A 6 1.02 -44.32 2.29
N LEU A 7 2.00 -45.16 2.63
CA LEU A 7 3.40 -44.75 2.79
C LEU A 7 4.13 -44.62 1.45
N ALA A 8 3.72 -45.36 0.41
CA ALA A 8 4.28 -45.25 -0.95
C ALA A 8 3.75 -44.07 -1.77
N SER A 9 2.61 -43.46 -1.39
CA SER A 9 2.11 -42.20 -2.00
C SER A 9 2.73 -40.95 -1.37
N PHE A 10 3.45 -41.09 -0.25
CA PHE A 10 4.28 -40.04 0.32
C PHE A 10 5.62 -40.01 -0.41
N ASP A 11 5.61 -39.46 -1.63
CA ASP A 11 6.84 -39.14 -2.36
C ASP A 11 7.69 -38.16 -1.53
N PRO A 12 8.87 -38.56 -0.99
CA PRO A 12 9.76 -37.63 -0.29
C PRO A 12 10.11 -36.36 -1.09
N PRO A 13 10.24 -36.36 -2.44
CA PRO A 13 10.44 -35.11 -3.17
C PRO A 13 9.24 -34.16 -3.13
N ALA A 14 8.00 -34.64 -2.97
CA ALA A 14 6.81 -33.80 -2.87
C ALA A 14 6.77 -33.05 -1.54
N LEU A 15 7.12 -33.73 -0.43
CA LEU A 15 7.20 -33.11 0.89
C LEU A 15 8.30 -32.04 0.95
N VAL A 16 9.46 -32.35 0.35
CA VAL A 16 10.58 -31.40 0.24
C VAL A 16 10.20 -30.21 -0.63
N LYS A 17 9.44 -30.39 -1.71
CA LYS A 17 8.95 -29.31 -2.58
C LYS A 17 7.97 -28.39 -1.84
N ILE A 18 7.02 -28.95 -1.08
CA ILE A 18 6.08 -28.19 -0.25
C ILE A 18 6.85 -27.38 0.81
N PHE A 19 7.78 -28.02 1.51
CA PHE A 19 8.61 -27.35 2.52
C PHE A 19 9.48 -26.24 1.91
N LEU A 20 10.14 -26.50 0.78
CA LEU A 20 10.93 -25.49 0.06
C LEU A 20 10.07 -24.30 -0.37
N TRP A 21 8.90 -24.55 -0.95
CA TRP A 21 8.03 -23.47 -1.44
C TRP A 21 7.43 -22.66 -0.28
N LEU A 22 7.10 -23.31 0.83
CA LEU A 22 6.66 -22.64 2.06
C LEU A 22 7.78 -21.74 2.61
N VAL A 23 9.02 -22.22 2.67
CA VAL A 23 10.18 -21.42 3.08
C VAL A 23 10.38 -20.23 2.14
N VAL A 24 10.26 -20.43 0.82
CA VAL A 24 10.36 -19.34 -0.17
C VAL A 24 9.25 -18.30 0.05
N VAL A 25 8.01 -18.71 0.26
CA VAL A 25 6.91 -17.76 0.52
C VAL A 25 7.13 -16.99 1.80
N VAL A 26 7.48 -17.65 2.90
CA VAL A 26 7.78 -16.97 4.17
C VAL A 26 8.94 -16.00 4.00
N LEU A 27 10.00 -16.39 3.27
CA LEU A 27 11.13 -15.53 2.96
C LEU A 27 10.70 -14.31 2.14
N VAL A 28 9.93 -14.51 1.07
CA VAL A 28 9.43 -13.44 0.20
C VAL A 28 8.51 -12.51 0.97
N THR A 29 7.59 -13.03 1.78
CA THR A 29 6.71 -12.22 2.64
C THR A 29 7.51 -11.44 3.66
N ALA A 30 8.50 -12.06 4.33
CA ALA A 30 9.36 -11.36 5.28
C ALA A 30 10.20 -10.26 4.61
N VAL A 31 10.72 -10.51 3.41
CA VAL A 31 11.44 -9.52 2.60
C VAL A 31 10.52 -8.39 2.16
N ALA A 32 9.31 -8.70 1.70
CA ALA A 32 8.30 -7.71 1.29
C ALA A 32 7.87 -6.84 2.48
N LEU A 33 7.62 -7.43 3.65
CA LEU A 33 7.30 -6.69 4.87
C LEU A 33 8.47 -5.81 5.32
N ARG A 34 9.71 -6.31 5.27
CA ARG A 34 10.91 -5.51 5.58
C ARG A 34 11.15 -4.40 4.57
N LEU A 35 10.88 -4.63 3.28
CA LEU A 35 11.02 -3.61 2.24
C LEU A 35 9.95 -2.53 2.40
N ALA A 36 8.71 -2.92 2.69
CA ALA A 36 7.62 -1.99 3.00
C ALA A 36 7.97 -1.13 4.22
N GLN A 37 8.47 -1.74 5.30
CA GLN A 37 8.95 -1.01 6.48
C GLN A 37 10.15 -0.11 6.16
N ARG A 38 11.11 -0.57 5.36
CA ARG A 38 12.25 0.25 4.89
C ARG A 38 11.82 1.42 4.02
N PHE A 39 10.76 1.30 3.24
CA PHE A 39 10.22 2.40 2.45
C PHE A 39 9.60 3.47 3.36
N VAL A 40 8.87 3.01 4.37
CA VAL A 40 8.25 3.84 5.40
C VAL A 40 9.33 4.58 6.23
N ASP A 41 10.37 3.89 6.69
CA ASP A 41 11.45 4.49 7.48
C ASP A 41 12.43 5.33 6.62
N GLY A 42 12.68 4.90 5.39
CA GLY A 42 13.58 5.58 4.44
C GLY A 42 13.05 6.94 3.96
N VAL A 43 11.73 7.08 3.84
CA VAL A 43 11.07 8.37 3.57
C VAL A 43 11.06 9.27 4.82
N VAL A 44 11.10 8.69 6.03
CA VAL A 44 11.15 9.45 7.28
C VAL A 44 12.53 10.03 7.57
N VAL A 45 13.59 9.25 7.39
CA VAL A 45 14.96 9.66 7.75
C VAL A 45 15.53 10.74 6.83
N ARG A 46 14.98 10.94 5.62
CA ARG A 46 15.39 12.07 4.75
C ARG A 46 14.83 13.43 5.20
N SER A 47 13.88 13.46 6.13
CA SER A 47 13.19 14.69 6.53
C SER A 47 13.60 15.24 7.90
N LEU A 48 14.48 14.56 8.64
CA LEU A 48 14.88 14.94 10.01
C LEU A 48 16.40 15.18 10.13
N SER A 49 16.94 16.03 9.26
CA SER A 49 18.24 16.68 9.51
C SER A 49 18.27 18.06 8.84
N ARG A 50 17.36 18.93 9.26
CA ARG A 50 17.61 20.37 9.25
C ARG A 50 17.46 20.84 10.70
N PRO A 51 18.54 21.28 11.37
CA PRO A 51 18.43 22.02 12.62
C PRO A 51 17.56 23.24 12.35
N VAL A 52 16.28 23.19 12.73
CA VAL A 52 15.37 24.33 12.58
C VAL A 52 15.70 25.28 13.72
N GLY A 53 16.23 26.44 13.33
CA GLY A 53 16.55 27.55 14.20
C GLY A 53 15.32 28.08 14.94
N ASP A 54 15.65 28.62 16.09
CA ASP A 54 14.87 29.26 17.15
C ASP A 54 13.80 30.24 16.61
N ASP A 55 12.53 29.83 16.63
CA ASP A 55 11.38 30.75 16.56
C ASP A 55 10.14 30.12 17.24
N THR A 56 9.87 30.59 18.46
CA THR A 56 8.90 30.06 19.44
C THR A 56 7.43 30.06 18.99
N ARG A 57 7.08 30.61 17.82
CA ARG A 57 5.73 30.55 17.22
C ARG A 57 5.54 29.45 16.17
N GLY A 58 6.62 28.92 15.60
CA GLY A 58 6.56 27.80 14.63
C GLY A 58 6.42 26.43 15.30
N GLN A 59 6.72 26.30 16.60
CA GLN A 59 6.77 25.01 17.28
C GLN A 59 5.39 24.33 17.42
N LEU A 60 4.30 25.10 17.54
CA LEU A 60 2.94 24.55 17.61
C LEU A 60 2.46 23.99 16.26
N SER A 61 2.76 24.67 15.14
CA SER A 61 2.41 24.18 13.81
C SER A 61 3.28 22.98 13.41
N VAL A 62 4.57 22.98 13.73
CA VAL A 62 5.49 21.86 13.44
C VAL A 62 5.06 20.60 14.19
N LEU A 63 4.64 20.69 15.45
CA LEU A 63 4.11 19.55 16.20
C LEU A 63 2.78 19.01 15.60
N GLU A 64 1.91 19.87 15.08
CA GLU A 64 0.68 19.45 14.38
C GLU A 64 0.97 18.81 13.02
N PHE A 65 1.91 19.37 12.24
CA PHE A 65 2.35 18.79 10.97
C PHE A 65 3.02 17.43 11.19
N GLU A 66 3.85 17.28 12.23
CA GLU A 66 4.50 16.00 12.56
C GLU A 66 3.46 14.95 12.98
N LYS A 67 2.44 15.34 13.77
CA LYS A 67 1.32 14.45 14.14
C LYS A 67 0.52 14.00 12.92
N ARG A 68 0.18 14.91 12.00
CA ARG A 68 -0.55 14.57 10.76
C ARG A 68 0.26 13.63 9.89
N ARG A 69 1.57 13.89 9.74
CA ARG A 69 2.49 13.06 8.98
C ARG A 69 2.61 11.65 9.57
N HIS A 70 2.74 11.54 10.89
CA HIS A 70 2.81 10.25 11.58
C HIS A 70 1.54 9.43 11.35
N THR A 71 0.36 10.05 11.42
CA THR A 71 -0.91 9.36 11.15
C THR A 71 -1.04 8.91 9.70
N LEU A 72 -0.68 9.77 8.73
CA LEU A 72 -0.71 9.42 7.30
C LEU A 72 0.26 8.27 6.98
N GLN A 73 1.45 8.31 7.57
CA GLN A 73 2.46 7.26 7.42
C GLN A 73 1.99 5.95 8.05
N ALA A 74 1.40 6.00 9.26
CA ALA A 74 0.86 4.83 9.93
C ALA A 74 -0.30 4.21 9.13
N LEU A 75 -1.18 5.03 8.57
CA LEU A 75 -2.28 4.57 7.71
C LEU A 75 -1.76 3.88 6.44
N GLY A 76 -0.83 4.51 5.72
CA GLY A 76 -0.24 3.93 4.50
C GLY A 76 0.53 2.64 4.78
N GLY A 77 1.33 2.63 5.85
CA GLY A 77 2.08 1.44 6.28
C GLY A 77 1.17 0.28 6.69
N ASN A 78 0.10 0.56 7.43
CA ASN A 78 -0.87 -0.46 7.81
C ASN A 78 -1.64 -1.00 6.61
N LEU A 79 -2.03 -0.14 5.65
CA LEU A 79 -2.71 -0.58 4.43
C LEU A 79 -1.82 -1.51 3.60
N ALA A 80 -0.56 -1.12 3.38
CA ALA A 80 0.41 -1.95 2.67
C ALA A 80 0.63 -3.30 3.38
N ARG A 81 0.72 -3.29 4.71
CA ARG A 81 0.85 -4.52 5.50
C ARG A 81 -0.34 -5.46 5.32
N ILE A 82 -1.57 -4.95 5.34
CA ILE A 82 -2.78 -5.75 5.12
C ILE A 82 -2.77 -6.40 3.73
N VAL A 83 -2.42 -5.64 2.69
CA VAL A 83 -2.33 -6.15 1.31
C VAL A 83 -1.27 -7.25 1.19
N ILE A 84 -0.07 -7.02 1.72
CA ILE A 84 1.02 -8.01 1.68
C ILE A 84 0.63 -9.29 2.42
N LEU A 85 0.01 -9.17 3.60
CA LEU A 85 -0.47 -10.33 4.35
C LEU A 85 -1.58 -11.08 3.62
N GLY A 86 -2.49 -10.38 2.94
CA GLY A 86 -3.52 -11.00 2.10
C GLY A 86 -2.92 -11.83 0.96
N ILE A 87 -1.96 -11.27 0.23
CA ILE A 87 -1.25 -11.99 -0.84
C ILE A 87 -0.48 -13.19 -0.28
N ALA A 88 0.19 -13.04 0.86
CA ALA A 88 0.90 -14.12 1.52
C ALA A 88 -0.04 -15.26 1.95
N ALA A 89 -1.20 -14.94 2.51
CA ALA A 89 -2.21 -15.93 2.88
C ALA A 89 -2.72 -16.71 1.66
N MET A 90 -2.98 -16.02 0.55
CA MET A 90 -3.35 -16.66 -0.71
C MET A 90 -2.24 -17.56 -1.26
N ALA A 91 -1.00 -17.12 -1.23
CA ALA A 91 0.13 -17.94 -1.65
C ALA A 91 0.20 -19.24 -0.83
N VAL A 92 0.02 -19.16 0.50
CA VAL A 92 -0.02 -20.34 1.37
C VAL A 92 -1.20 -21.26 1.02
N LEU A 93 -2.40 -20.73 0.78
CA LEU A 93 -3.56 -21.52 0.37
C LEU A 93 -3.30 -22.28 -0.94
N GLY A 94 -2.58 -21.67 -1.89
CA GLY A 94 -2.17 -22.34 -3.13
C GLY A 94 -1.23 -23.53 -2.94
N ILE A 95 -0.47 -23.60 -1.84
CA ILE A 95 0.36 -24.78 -1.50
C ILE A 95 -0.51 -25.98 -1.16
N PHE A 96 -1.63 -25.72 -0.49
CA PHE A 96 -2.60 -26.74 -0.09
C PHE A 96 -3.55 -27.12 -1.23
N ASP A 97 -3.24 -26.73 -2.47
CA ASP A 97 -4.02 -26.99 -3.68
C ASP A 97 -5.46 -26.42 -3.60
N VAL A 98 -5.65 -25.35 -2.80
CA VAL A 98 -6.92 -24.64 -2.71
C VAL A 98 -7.09 -23.74 -3.93
N ASP A 99 -8.28 -23.77 -4.54
CA ASP A 99 -8.61 -22.89 -5.66
C ASP A 99 -8.60 -21.41 -5.23
N LEU A 100 -7.72 -20.63 -5.86
CA LEU A 100 -7.55 -19.20 -5.63
C LEU A 100 -8.56 -18.38 -6.43
N GLY A 101 -9.27 -18.97 -7.40
CA GLY A 101 -10.24 -18.30 -8.26
C GLY A 101 -11.26 -17.47 -7.48
N PRO A 102 -11.99 -18.04 -6.50
CA PRO A 102 -12.94 -17.30 -5.69
C PRO A 102 -12.31 -16.14 -4.90
N ALA A 103 -11.10 -16.34 -4.36
CA ALA A 103 -10.40 -15.31 -3.59
C ALA A 103 -9.94 -14.15 -4.48
N ILE A 104 -9.39 -14.44 -5.65
CA ILE A 104 -8.99 -13.42 -6.64
C ILE A 104 -10.23 -12.67 -7.15
N ALA A 105 -11.32 -13.37 -7.43
CA ALA A 105 -12.57 -12.77 -7.87
C ALA A 105 -13.14 -11.81 -6.81
N GLY A 106 -13.15 -12.22 -5.54
CA GLY A 106 -13.57 -11.40 -4.42
C GLY A 106 -12.70 -10.15 -4.23
N LEU A 107 -11.36 -10.31 -4.31
CA LEU A 107 -10.43 -9.17 -4.25
C LEU A 107 -10.62 -8.21 -5.43
N GLY A 108 -10.94 -8.72 -6.62
CA GLY A 108 -11.30 -7.89 -7.76
C GLY A 108 -12.50 -7.00 -7.47
N LEU A 109 -13.58 -7.56 -6.89
CA LEU A 109 -14.77 -6.80 -6.53
C LEU A 109 -14.48 -5.75 -5.43
N VAL A 110 -13.72 -6.12 -4.40
CA VAL A 110 -13.29 -5.17 -3.36
C VAL A 110 -12.44 -4.04 -3.96
N GLY A 111 -11.51 -4.38 -4.86
CA GLY A 111 -10.68 -3.42 -5.58
C GLY A 111 -11.49 -2.44 -6.42
N LEU A 112 -12.54 -2.92 -7.10
CA LEU A 112 -13.49 -2.07 -7.81
C LEU A 112 -14.20 -1.11 -6.86
N GLY A 113 -14.67 -1.58 -5.70
CA GLY A 113 -15.28 -0.72 -4.69
C GLY A 113 -14.36 0.41 -4.22
N VAL A 114 -13.08 0.08 -3.96
CA VAL A 114 -12.07 1.08 -3.59
C VAL A 114 -11.81 2.07 -4.72
N ALA A 115 -11.70 1.60 -5.96
CA ALA A 115 -11.49 2.45 -7.13
C ALA A 115 -12.64 3.44 -7.35
N LEU A 116 -13.89 2.98 -7.20
CA LEU A 116 -15.07 3.83 -7.28
C LEU A 116 -15.11 4.84 -6.14
N GLY A 117 -14.76 4.44 -4.91
CA GLY A 117 -14.66 5.35 -3.77
C GLY A 117 -13.58 6.42 -3.92
N ALA A 118 -12.48 6.11 -4.62
CA ALA A 118 -11.39 7.04 -4.89
C ALA A 118 -11.57 7.86 -6.18
N GLN A 119 -12.60 7.58 -6.99
CA GLN A 119 -12.78 8.17 -8.32
C GLN A 119 -12.80 9.71 -8.30
N GLY A 120 -13.43 10.32 -7.28
CA GLY A 120 -13.47 11.78 -7.11
C GLY A 120 -12.06 12.37 -6.94
N LEU A 121 -11.25 11.78 -6.07
CA LEU A 121 -9.87 12.22 -5.83
C LEU A 121 -9.03 12.15 -7.12
N VAL A 122 -9.17 11.06 -7.89
CA VAL A 122 -8.43 10.91 -9.15
C VAL A 122 -8.85 11.99 -10.15
N LYS A 123 -10.14 12.29 -10.25
CA LYS A 123 -10.65 13.37 -11.11
C LYS A 123 -10.05 14.72 -10.73
N ASP A 124 -9.99 15.03 -9.43
CA ASP A 124 -9.48 16.30 -8.94
C ASP A 124 -7.98 16.45 -9.19
N ILE A 125 -7.20 15.38 -8.99
CA ILE A 125 -5.75 15.37 -9.27
C ILE A 125 -5.51 15.59 -10.77
N VAL A 126 -6.21 14.86 -11.63
CA VAL A 126 -6.07 15.00 -13.08
C VAL A 126 -6.45 16.41 -13.52
N ALA A 127 -7.58 16.95 -13.05
CA ALA A 127 -7.99 18.32 -13.33
C ALA A 127 -6.92 19.34 -12.89
N GLY A 128 -6.36 19.19 -11.68
CA GLY A 128 -5.28 20.05 -11.18
C GLY A 128 -4.02 20.00 -12.04
N VAL A 129 -3.63 18.80 -12.51
CA VAL A 129 -2.48 18.65 -13.42
C VAL A 129 -2.74 19.34 -14.76
N PHE A 130 -3.94 19.22 -15.34
CA PHE A 130 -4.29 19.89 -16.59
C PHE A 130 -4.33 21.42 -16.45
N ILE A 131 -4.89 21.94 -15.35
CA ILE A 131 -4.88 23.39 -15.08
C ILE A 131 -3.45 23.92 -15.09
N LEU A 132 -2.52 23.20 -14.43
CA LEU A 132 -1.12 23.62 -14.33
C LEU A 132 -0.36 23.44 -15.64
N ALA A 133 -0.60 22.33 -16.36
CA ALA A 133 0.07 22.02 -17.62
C ALA A 133 -0.34 22.96 -18.75
N GLU A 134 -1.62 23.36 -18.78
CA GLU A 134 -2.17 24.27 -19.77
C GLU A 134 -2.07 25.74 -19.35
N ASN A 135 -1.61 26.02 -18.12
CA ASN A 135 -1.59 27.35 -17.51
C ASN A 135 -2.92 28.09 -17.72
N GLN A 136 -4.04 27.41 -17.44
CA GLN A 136 -5.37 27.93 -17.75
C GLN A 136 -5.66 29.25 -17.03
N TYR A 137 -5.16 29.39 -15.79
CA TYR A 137 -5.23 30.63 -15.01
C TYR A 137 -4.04 30.70 -14.06
N GLY A 138 -3.45 31.89 -13.94
CA GLY A 138 -2.27 32.19 -13.13
C GLY A 138 -2.59 32.92 -11.82
N ARG A 139 -1.55 33.13 -11.00
CA ARG A 139 -1.69 33.91 -9.77
C ARG A 139 -2.02 35.37 -10.11
N GLY A 140 -3.16 35.85 -9.62
CA GLY A 140 -3.63 37.22 -9.80
C GLY A 140 -4.71 37.38 -10.88
N ASP A 141 -5.10 36.31 -11.56
CA ASP A 141 -6.16 36.33 -12.56
C ASP A 141 -7.54 36.32 -11.87
N ILE A 142 -8.44 37.21 -12.30
CA ILE A 142 -9.84 37.14 -11.89
C ILE A 142 -10.49 35.97 -12.62
N VAL A 143 -10.90 34.96 -11.86
CA VAL A 143 -11.49 33.74 -12.40
C VAL A 143 -12.87 33.51 -11.79
N THR A 144 -13.76 32.94 -12.60
CA THR A 144 -15.08 32.47 -12.15
C THR A 144 -15.10 30.95 -12.21
N ILE A 145 -15.20 30.29 -11.05
CA ILE A 145 -15.29 28.83 -10.95
C ILE A 145 -16.70 28.49 -10.48
N ALA A 146 -17.42 27.70 -11.28
CA ALA A 146 -18.86 27.44 -11.10
C ALA A 146 -19.66 28.74 -11.00
N ALA A 147 -20.12 29.13 -9.80
CA ALA A 147 -20.91 30.34 -9.56
C ALA A 147 -20.20 31.37 -8.67
N VAL A 148 -18.89 31.21 -8.46
CA VAL A 148 -18.10 32.05 -7.56
C VAL A 148 -16.99 32.74 -8.34
N THR A 149 -16.93 34.08 -8.26
CA THR A 149 -15.90 34.92 -8.89
C THR A 149 -14.97 35.49 -7.84
N GLY A 150 -13.66 35.46 -8.10
CA GLY A 150 -12.62 36.03 -7.25
C GLY A 150 -11.30 36.21 -7.97
N THR A 151 -10.29 36.69 -7.25
CA THR A 151 -8.88 36.82 -7.68
C THR A 151 -8.01 35.73 -7.07
#